data_AF-A1HN07-F1
#
_entry.id   AF-A1HN07-F1
#
_cell.length_a   1.000
_cell.length_b   1.000
_cell.length_c   1.000
_cell.angle_alpha   90.00
_cell.angle_beta   90.00
_cell.angle_gamma   90.00
#
_symmetry.space_group_name_H-M   'P 1'
#
loop_
_entity.id
_entity.type
_entity.pdbx_description
1 polymer ?
#
loop_
_entity_poly.entity_id
_entity_poly.type
_entity_poly.pdbx_seq_one_letter_code
_entity_poly.pdbx_strand_id
1 'polypeptide(L)'
;MLTGITVTLVVLLFFVFFVVTKKDMLQKLFSLNTAAPAQEFQQQLEQTADHIIRRLETQIAHLEYLLEEADAKMTALDQKIQAAAAVFEQLGISGTSLAEQATPNEQNIGIVQDTGNKPENIPYSQETGNDKRRLIFAMAEQGYNITEIAKATGIGKGEVMLILQLNKR
;
A
#
# COMPACT_ATOMS: atom_id res chain seq x y z
N MET A 1 -35.95 -62.98 -39.76
CA MET A 1 -34.99 -63.16 -38.65
C MET A 1 -33.58 -62.75 -39.05
N LEU A 2 -33.03 -63.26 -40.16
CA LEU A 2 -31.66 -62.94 -40.60
C LEU A 2 -31.41 -61.45 -40.93
N THR A 3 -32.37 -60.78 -41.60
CA THR A 3 -32.28 -59.36 -41.96
C THR A 3 -32.29 -58.40 -40.76
N GLY A 4 -32.96 -58.77 -39.66
CA GLY A 4 -32.92 -58.00 -38.42
C GLY A 4 -31.55 -58.04 -37.76
N ILE A 5 -30.90 -59.21 -37.78
CA ILE A 5 -29.56 -59.43 -37.21
C ILE A 5 -28.49 -58.66 -38.01
N THR A 6 -28.62 -58.58 -39.33
CA THR A 6 -27.67 -57.81 -40.15
C THR A 6 -27.77 -56.30 -39.89
N VAL A 7 -29.00 -55.78 -39.70
CA VAL A 7 -29.21 -54.34 -39.44
C VAL A 7 -28.65 -53.95 -38.07
N THR A 8 -28.88 -54.76 -37.03
CA THR A 8 -28.36 -54.48 -35.69
C THR A 8 -26.83 -54.54 -35.64
N LEU A 9 -26.20 -55.46 -36.38
CA LEU A 9 -24.74 -55.57 -36.46
C LEU A 9 -24.09 -54.35 -37.14
N VAL A 10 -24.70 -53.83 -38.20
CA VAL A 10 -24.22 -52.61 -38.88
C VAL A 10 -24.34 -51.39 -37.97
N VAL A 11 -25.45 -51.25 -37.25
CA VAL A 11 -25.65 -50.14 -36.29
C VAL A 11 -24.63 -50.23 -35.16
N LEU A 12 -24.34 -51.42 -34.65
CA LEU A 12 -23.35 -51.63 -33.59
C LEU A 12 -21.94 -51.29 -34.08
N LEU A 13 -21.56 -51.68 -35.29
CA LEU A 13 -20.28 -51.29 -35.89
C LEU A 13 -20.16 -49.78 -36.05
N PHE A 14 -21.23 -49.13 -36.51
CA PHE A 14 -21.24 -47.67 -36.66
C PHE A 14 -21.13 -46.96 -35.31
N PHE A 15 -21.77 -47.51 -34.27
CA PHE A 15 -21.68 -46.98 -32.91
C PHE A 15 -20.27 -47.12 -32.34
N VAL A 16 -19.63 -48.29 -32.51
CA VAL A 16 -18.24 -48.50 -32.10
C VAL A 16 -17.30 -47.55 -32.84
N PHE A 17 -17.48 -47.42 -34.16
CA PHE A 17 -16.72 -46.46 -34.97
C PHE A 17 -16.90 -45.03 -34.45
N PHE A 18 -18.13 -44.60 -34.20
CA PHE A 18 -18.45 -43.29 -33.65
C PHE A 18 -17.78 -43.03 -32.30
N VAL A 19 -17.80 -44.03 -31.39
CA VAL A 19 -17.14 -43.94 -30.08
C VAL A 19 -15.63 -43.81 -30.22
N VAL A 20 -15.00 -44.58 -31.12
CA VAL A 20 -13.55 -44.49 -31.38
C VAL A 20 -13.18 -43.12 -31.95
N THR A 21 -13.90 -42.65 -32.97
CA THR A 21 -13.66 -41.33 -33.58
C THR A 21 -13.88 -40.19 -32.57
N LYS A 22 -14.90 -40.29 -31.70
CA LYS A 22 -15.13 -39.34 -30.61
C LYS A 22 -14.03 -39.39 -29.56
N LYS A 23 -13.55 -40.58 -29.18
CA LYS A 23 -12.45 -40.73 -28.21
C LYS A 23 -11.16 -40.10 -28.71
N ASP A 24 -10.83 -40.27 -30.00
CA ASP A 24 -9.63 -39.64 -30.59
C ASP A 24 -9.69 -38.11 -30.54
N MET A 25 -10.88 -37.52 -30.75
CA MET A 25 -11.06 -36.07 -30.58
C MET A 25 -11.00 -35.61 -29.12
N LEU A 26 -11.61 -36.36 -28.20
CA LEU A 26 -11.59 -36.02 -26.77
C LEU A 26 -10.18 -36.11 -26.19
N GLN A 27 -9.44 -37.16 -26.51
CA GLN A 27 -8.08 -37.36 -25.99
C GLN A 27 -7.13 -36.25 -26.46
N LYS A 28 -7.24 -35.80 -27.71
CA LYS A 28 -6.44 -34.68 -28.25
C LYS A 28 -6.76 -33.34 -27.57
N LEU A 29 -7.98 -33.17 -27.05
CA LEU A 29 -8.39 -31.94 -26.35
C LEU A 29 -8.06 -32.00 -24.86
N PHE A 30 -8.13 -33.18 -24.23
CA PHE A 30 -7.79 -33.39 -22.82
C PHE A 30 -6.28 -33.44 -22.55
N SER A 31 -5.45 -33.91 -23.49
CA SER A 31 -3.99 -33.97 -23.29
C SER A 31 -3.29 -32.62 -23.40
N LEU A 32 -3.86 -31.65 -24.14
CA LEU A 32 -3.32 -30.28 -24.19
C LEU A 32 -3.73 -29.43 -22.97
N ASN A 33 -4.88 -29.72 -22.35
CA ASN A 33 -5.52 -28.78 -21.42
C ASN A 33 -5.15 -28.99 -19.95
N THR A 34 -4.43 -30.06 -19.58
CA THR A 34 -4.05 -30.36 -18.19
C THR A 34 -2.61 -29.97 -17.84
N ALA A 35 -1.69 -29.98 -18.81
CA ALA A 35 -0.29 -29.59 -18.60
C ALA A 35 -0.02 -28.10 -18.85
N ALA A 36 -0.76 -27.48 -19.79
CA ALA A 36 -0.63 -26.06 -20.10
C ALA A 36 -0.89 -25.12 -18.90
N PRO A 37 -1.97 -25.27 -18.10
CA PRO A 37 -2.26 -24.32 -17.02
C PRO A 37 -1.26 -24.40 -15.86
N ALA A 38 -0.69 -25.58 -15.58
CA ALA A 38 0.34 -25.73 -14.55
C ALA A 38 1.67 -25.10 -14.98
N GLN A 39 2.04 -25.25 -16.25
CA GLN A 39 3.23 -24.62 -16.82
C GLN A 39 3.09 -23.09 -16.86
N GLU A 40 1.92 -22.59 -17.24
CA GLU A 40 1.61 -21.16 -17.24
C GLU A 40 1.65 -20.57 -15.83
N PHE A 41 1.07 -21.26 -14.84
CA PHE A 41 1.14 -20.84 -13.45
C PHE A 41 2.57 -20.81 -12.92
N GLN A 42 3.39 -21.83 -13.22
CA GLN A 42 4.80 -21.84 -12.85
C GLN A 42 5.55 -20.65 -13.45
N GLN A 43 5.32 -20.35 -14.73
CA GLN A 43 5.95 -19.24 -15.42
C GLN A 43 5.51 -17.88 -14.85
N GLN A 44 4.22 -17.73 -14.51
CA GLN A 44 3.72 -16.52 -13.85
C GLN A 44 4.32 -16.35 -12.44
N LEU A 45 4.51 -17.45 -11.70
CA LEU A 45 5.12 -17.42 -10.37
C LEU A 45 6.60 -17.01 -10.46
N GLU A 46 7.34 -17.57 -11.41
CA GLU A 46 8.74 -17.20 -11.68
C GLU A 46 8.86 -15.72 -12.07
N GLN A 47 8.02 -15.24 -12.99
CA GLN A 47 7.98 -13.82 -13.38
C GLN A 47 7.63 -12.89 -12.21
N THR A 48 6.68 -13.32 -11.36
CA THR A 48 6.28 -12.57 -10.17
C THR A 48 7.41 -12.53 -9.14
N ALA A 49 8.11 -13.65 -8.94
CA ALA A 49 9.24 -13.74 -8.04
C ALA A 49 10.38 -12.81 -8.50
N ASP A 50 10.76 -12.86 -9.78
CA ASP A 50 11.78 -11.98 -10.36
C ASP A 50 11.42 -10.50 -10.21
N HIS A 51 10.16 -10.16 -10.46
CA HIS A 51 9.67 -8.78 -10.31
C HIS A 51 9.74 -8.32 -8.84
N ILE A 52 9.33 -9.18 -7.90
CA ILE A 52 9.40 -8.87 -6.46
C ILE A 52 10.86 -8.70 -6.03
N ILE A 53 11.76 -9.60 -6.45
CA ILE A 53 13.19 -9.53 -6.12
C ILE A 53 13.79 -8.20 -6.59
N ARG A 54 13.60 -7.83 -7.87
CA ARG A 54 14.10 -6.54 -8.38
C ARG A 54 13.54 -5.34 -7.63
N ARG A 55 12.26 -5.38 -7.27
CA ARG A 55 11.63 -4.31 -6.49
C ARG A 55 12.25 -4.21 -5.10
N LEU A 56 12.51 -5.33 -4.44
CA LEU A 56 13.16 -5.37 -3.13
C LEU A 56 14.60 -4.85 -3.21
N GLU A 57 15.37 -5.28 -4.21
CA GLU A 57 16.74 -4.76 -4.45
C GLU A 57 16.73 -3.23 -4.62
N THR A 58 15.80 -2.71 -5.42
CA THR A 58 15.67 -1.26 -5.65
C THR A 58 15.30 -0.53 -4.35
N GLN A 59 14.39 -1.10 -3.55
CA GLN A 59 13.98 -0.52 -2.27
C GLN A 59 15.11 -0.53 -1.25
N ILE A 60 15.90 -1.60 -1.19
CA ILE A 60 17.09 -1.70 -0.33
C ILE A 60 18.10 -0.62 -0.70
N ALA A 61 18.45 -0.50 -2.00
CA ALA A 61 19.37 0.52 -2.46
C ALA A 61 18.89 1.95 -2.14
N HIS A 62 17.59 2.21 -2.27
CA HIS A 62 17.01 3.50 -1.91
C HIS A 62 17.03 3.75 -0.39
N LEU A 63 16.78 2.72 0.42
CA LEU A 63 16.88 2.84 1.88
C LEU A 63 18.31 3.07 2.34
N GLU A 64 19.29 2.40 1.72
CA GLU A 64 20.71 2.65 1.97
C GLU A 64 21.08 4.09 1.64
N TYR A 65 20.65 4.60 0.49
CA TYR A 65 20.85 6.00 0.12
C TYR A 65 20.23 6.98 1.12
N LEU A 66 18.99 6.73 1.56
CA LEU A 66 18.34 7.58 2.56
C LEU A 66 19.01 7.52 3.93
N LEU A 67 19.54 6.36 4.33
CA LEU A 67 20.31 6.21 5.55
C LEU A 67 21.60 7.03 5.49
N GLU A 68 22.33 6.94 4.38
CA GLU A 68 23.54 7.73 4.18
C GLU A 68 23.26 9.24 4.18
N GLU A 69 22.17 9.67 3.54
CA GLU A 69 21.74 11.07 3.56
C GLU A 69 21.34 11.53 4.98
N ALA A 70 20.66 10.67 5.75
CA ALA A 70 20.26 10.97 7.11
C ALA A 70 21.47 11.09 8.05
N ASP A 71 22.43 10.16 7.95
CA ASP A 71 23.66 10.20 8.73
C ASP A 71 24.48 11.46 8.41
N ALA A 72 24.64 11.79 7.11
CA ALA A 72 25.32 13.01 6.69
C ALA A 72 24.64 14.27 7.25
N LYS A 73 23.31 14.33 7.25
CA LYS A 73 22.54 15.41 7.86
C LYS A 73 22.71 15.46 9.38
N MET A 74 22.77 14.31 10.05
CA MET A 74 22.95 14.24 11.49
C MET A 74 24.33 14.75 11.89
N THR A 75 25.39 14.36 11.18
CA THR A 75 26.74 14.91 11.38
C THR A 75 26.79 16.42 11.14
N ALA A 76 26.13 16.92 10.08
CA ALA A 76 26.09 18.35 9.79
C ALA A 76 25.33 19.14 10.87
N LEU A 77 24.26 18.56 11.44
CA LEU A 77 23.53 19.17 12.55
C LEU A 77 24.35 19.16 13.84
N ASP A 78 25.01 18.05 14.16
CA ASP A 78 25.87 17.93 15.33
C ASP A 78 27.01 18.96 15.29
N GLN A 79 27.65 19.13 14.14
CA GLN A 79 28.68 20.15 13.93
C GLN A 79 28.12 21.57 14.15
N LYS A 80 26.89 21.85 13.71
CA LYS A 80 26.24 23.15 13.94
C LYS A 80 25.88 23.36 15.41
N ILE A 81 25.43 22.32 16.11
CA ILE A 81 25.15 22.38 17.55
C ILE A 81 26.44 22.65 18.32
N GLN A 82 27.52 21.95 17.97
CA GLN A 82 28.81 22.13 18.63
C GLN A 82 29.41 23.52 18.33
N ALA A 83 29.30 24.02 17.10
CA ALA A 83 29.70 25.37 16.75
C ALA A 83 28.84 26.43 17.49
N ALA A 84 27.52 26.22 17.58
CA ALA A 84 26.64 27.09 18.35
C ALA A 84 26.96 27.07 19.84
N ALA A 85 27.25 25.90 20.41
CA ALA A 85 27.68 25.73 21.80
C ALA A 85 29.02 26.43 22.08
N ALA A 86 30.00 26.29 21.19
CA ALA A 86 31.29 26.97 21.31
C ALA A 86 31.15 28.50 21.18
N VAL A 87 30.28 28.99 20.29
CA VAL A 87 29.94 30.42 20.19
C VAL A 87 29.26 30.90 21.48
N PHE A 88 28.38 30.09 22.08
CA PHE A 88 27.72 30.41 23.35
C PHE A 88 28.70 30.48 24.52
N GLU A 89 29.69 29.58 24.56
CA GLU A 89 30.77 29.57 25.53
C GLU A 89 31.70 30.78 25.36
N GLN A 90 32.02 31.15 24.11
CA GLN A 90 32.86 32.30 23.80
C GLN A 90 32.18 33.65 24.06
N LEU A 91 30.84 33.72 23.96
CA LEU A 91 30.07 34.90 24.35
C LEU A 91 29.84 35.00 25.87
N GLY A 92 30.31 34.04 26.68
CA GLY A 92 30.28 34.13 28.15
C GLY A 92 28.90 34.31 28.74
N ILE A 93 27.84 33.91 28.03
CA ILE A 93 26.47 33.98 28.53
C ILE A 93 26.25 32.76 29.41
N SER A 94 26.59 32.89 30.69
CA SER A 94 26.05 32.06 31.76
C SER A 94 24.54 32.30 31.85
N GLY A 95 23.79 31.67 30.95
CA GLY A 95 22.34 31.68 30.88
C GLY A 95 21.78 30.42 31.52
N THR A 96 21.47 30.54 32.81
CA THR A 96 20.58 29.72 33.62
C THR A 96 19.53 28.91 32.82
N SER A 97 19.57 27.59 33.02
CA SER A 97 18.43 26.67 33.11
C SER A 97 17.38 26.67 31.99
N LEU A 98 17.47 25.69 31.08
CA LEU A 98 16.30 25.02 30.50
C LEU A 98 16.55 23.51 30.41
N ALA A 99 16.76 22.89 31.56
CA ALA A 99 16.49 21.49 31.76
C ALA A 99 15.04 21.37 32.28
N GLU A 100 14.06 21.54 31.38
CA GLU A 100 12.65 21.29 31.69
C GLU A 100 12.21 20.04 30.91
N GLN A 101 12.34 18.91 31.62
CA GLN A 101 11.43 17.76 31.61
C GLN A 101 11.30 16.97 30.30
N ALA A 102 12.23 16.04 30.14
CA ALA A 102 11.92 14.73 29.57
C ALA A 102 10.95 13.98 30.51
N THR A 103 9.70 13.78 30.06
CA THR A 103 8.82 12.75 30.61
C THR A 103 9.00 11.47 29.79
N PRO A 104 9.53 10.38 30.37
CA PRO A 104 9.48 9.07 29.74
C PRO A 104 8.17 8.41 30.16
N ASN A 105 7.20 8.36 29.25
CA ASN A 105 6.06 7.45 29.37
C ASN A 105 5.94 6.64 28.08
N GLU A 106 6.89 5.73 27.90
CA GLU A 106 6.70 4.52 27.10
C GLU A 106 6.21 3.40 28.03
N GLN A 107 4.93 3.05 27.92
CA GLN A 107 4.44 1.69 28.09
C GLN A 107 2.98 1.59 27.65
N ASN A 108 2.76 1.43 26.35
CA ASN A 108 1.81 0.43 25.87
C ASN A 108 2.19 0.00 24.45
N ILE A 109 2.85 -1.17 24.38
CA ILE A 109 3.11 -1.89 23.15
C ILE A 109 1.86 -2.72 22.84
N GLY A 110 1.12 -2.32 21.81
CA GLY A 110 0.08 -3.11 21.16
C GLY A 110 0.25 -3.01 19.65
N ILE A 111 0.90 -4.02 19.07
CA ILE A 111 1.24 -4.19 17.65
C ILE A 111 -0.05 -4.31 16.81
N VAL A 112 -0.13 -3.63 15.65
CA VAL A 112 -0.42 -4.15 14.28
C VAL A 112 -0.59 -2.96 13.28
N GLN A 113 0.39 -2.82 12.37
CA GLN A 113 0.33 -2.57 10.89
C GLN A 113 -0.97 -1.97 10.27
N ASP A 114 -1.01 -1.05 9.28
CA ASP A 114 -0.20 -0.87 8.07
C ASP A 114 -0.68 0.38 7.28
N THR A 115 0.20 0.93 6.43
CA THR A 115 -0.01 1.81 5.24
C THR A 115 -0.78 3.14 5.37
N GLY A 116 -0.32 4.30 4.89
CA GLY A 116 0.81 4.65 4.03
C GLY A 116 0.67 6.09 3.52
N ASN A 117 1.81 6.78 3.40
CA ASN A 117 2.15 7.88 2.48
C ASN A 117 1.41 9.23 2.57
N LYS A 118 2.09 10.15 3.25
CA LYS A 118 2.19 11.58 2.92
C LYS A 118 3.24 11.74 1.79
N PRO A 119 2.94 12.49 0.73
CA PRO A 119 3.60 13.77 0.50
C PRO A 119 2.49 14.83 0.43
N GLU A 120 2.65 16.12 0.70
CA GLU A 120 3.64 17.03 0.19
C GLU A 120 3.29 18.40 0.77
N ASN A 121 4.26 19.29 0.79
CA ASN A 121 4.19 20.66 1.27
C ASN A 121 3.25 21.52 0.41
N ILE A 122 2.27 22.23 1.00
CA ILE A 122 1.59 23.38 0.34
C ILE A 122 1.03 24.36 1.40
N PRO A 123 0.83 25.64 1.04
CA PRO A 123 1.33 26.80 1.78
C PRO A 123 0.26 27.38 2.70
N TYR A 124 0.68 28.02 3.78
CA TYR A 124 -0.21 28.87 4.58
C TYR A 124 -0.66 30.09 3.76
N SER A 125 -1.78 29.95 3.05
CA SER A 125 -2.57 31.06 2.50
C SER A 125 -3.76 31.28 3.42
N GLN A 126 -3.66 32.24 4.35
CA GLN A 126 -4.64 32.44 5.43
C GLN A 126 -6.00 33.05 5.00
N GLU A 127 -6.28 33.22 3.70
CA GLU A 127 -7.52 33.89 3.26
C GLU A 127 -8.66 32.96 2.81
N THR A 128 -8.45 31.63 2.70
CA THR A 128 -9.53 30.66 2.36
C THR A 128 -9.98 29.79 3.54
N GLY A 129 -9.52 30.06 4.76
CA GLY A 129 -9.77 29.20 5.93
C GLY A 129 -11.24 29.17 6.39
N ASN A 130 -11.98 30.27 6.20
CA ASN A 130 -13.35 30.38 6.72
C ASN A 130 -14.37 29.59 5.89
N ASP A 131 -14.24 29.61 4.56
CA ASP A 131 -15.13 28.87 3.66
C ASP A 131 -14.96 27.36 3.81
N LYS A 132 -13.70 26.90 3.97
CA LYS A 132 -13.41 25.48 4.21
C LYS A 132 -13.98 25.02 5.56
N ARG A 133 -13.86 25.85 6.60
CA ARG A 133 -14.46 25.57 7.92
C ARG A 133 -15.99 25.45 7.84
N ARG A 134 -16.65 26.35 7.11
CA ARG A 134 -18.12 26.28 6.89
C ARG A 134 -18.53 25.03 6.12
N LEU A 135 -17.75 24.64 5.11
CA LEU A 135 -17.99 23.44 4.32
C LEU A 135 -17.82 22.16 5.15
N ILE A 136 -16.81 22.10 6.04
CA ILE A 136 -16.62 21.00 6.98
C ILE A 136 -17.86 20.80 7.85
N PHE A 137 -18.44 21.88 8.39
CA PHE A 137 -19.64 21.80 9.22
C PHE A 137 -20.86 21.35 8.43
N ALA A 138 -21.08 21.90 7.24
CA ALA A 138 -22.21 21.50 6.38
C ALA A 138 -22.15 20.00 6.04
N MET A 139 -20.96 19.46 5.77
CA MET A 139 -20.80 18.03 5.51
C MET A 139 -20.94 17.19 6.78
N ALA A 140 -20.45 17.66 7.94
CA ALA A 140 -20.63 16.94 9.19
C ALA A 140 -22.11 16.85 9.62
N GLU A 141 -22.89 17.91 9.40
CA GLU A 141 -24.35 17.92 9.65
C GLU A 141 -25.10 16.98 8.71
N GLN A 142 -24.63 16.83 7.48
CA GLN A 142 -25.16 15.86 6.50
C GLN A 142 -24.76 14.41 6.82
N GLY A 143 -23.98 14.17 7.89
CA GLY A 143 -23.62 12.84 8.37
C GLY A 143 -22.40 12.22 7.69
N TYR A 144 -21.61 13.00 6.95
CA TYR A 144 -20.39 12.50 6.29
C TYR A 144 -19.31 12.09 7.31
N ASN A 145 -18.54 11.06 6.96
CA ASN A 145 -17.45 10.59 7.80
C ASN A 145 -16.27 11.59 7.78
N ILE A 146 -15.55 11.71 8.91
CA ILE A 146 -14.35 12.55 9.05
C ILE A 146 -13.33 12.33 7.91
N THR A 147 -13.19 11.08 7.44
CA THR A 147 -12.29 10.75 6.31
C THR A 147 -12.79 11.31 4.97
N GLU A 148 -14.10 11.34 4.75
CA GLU A 148 -14.72 11.85 3.53
C GLU A 148 -14.67 13.38 3.50
N ILE A 149 -14.93 14.01 4.64
CA ILE A 149 -14.80 15.46 4.83
C ILE A 149 -13.36 15.90 4.55
N ALA A 150 -12.37 15.21 5.11
CA ALA A 150 -10.95 15.45 4.87
C ALA A 150 -10.58 15.35 3.38
N LYS A 151 -11.12 14.33 2.68
CA LYS A 151 -10.89 14.13 1.25
C LYS A 151 -11.55 15.23 0.40
N ALA A 152 -12.76 15.66 0.76
CA ALA A 152 -13.51 16.68 0.01
C ALA A 152 -12.97 18.10 0.24
N THR A 153 -12.47 18.40 1.45
CA THR A 153 -11.96 19.73 1.81
C THR A 153 -10.45 19.90 1.63
N GLY A 154 -9.72 18.80 1.42
CA GLY A 154 -8.25 18.81 1.40
C GLY A 154 -7.63 19.13 2.76
N ILE A 155 -8.40 19.03 3.85
CA ILE A 155 -7.97 19.30 5.22
C ILE A 155 -7.63 17.97 5.91
N GLY A 156 -6.60 17.96 6.76
CA GLY A 156 -6.20 16.76 7.47
C GLY A 156 -7.30 16.22 8.39
N LYS A 157 -7.42 14.89 8.54
CA LYS A 157 -8.43 14.26 9.41
C LYS A 157 -8.41 14.81 10.86
N GLY A 158 -7.20 15.07 11.38
CA GLY A 158 -7.02 15.66 12.71
C GLY A 158 -7.51 17.11 12.81
N GLU A 159 -7.35 17.90 11.74
CA GLU A 159 -7.81 19.29 11.69
C GLU A 159 -9.33 19.37 11.53
N VAL A 160 -9.95 18.50 10.72
CA VAL A 160 -11.40 18.33 10.66
C VAL A 160 -11.96 17.98 12.05
N MET A 161 -11.33 17.04 12.76
CA MET A 161 -11.74 16.65 14.11
C MET A 161 -11.64 17.80 15.10
N LEU A 162 -10.55 18.57 15.04
CA LEU A 162 -10.35 19.74 15.89
C LEU A 162 -11.42 20.80 15.64
N ILE A 163 -11.71 21.10 14.37
CA ILE A 163 -12.74 22.07 13.95
C ILE A 163 -14.13 21.67 14.47
N LEU A 164 -14.48 20.38 14.36
CA LEU A 164 -15.75 19.85 14.85
C LEU A 164 -15.86 19.88 16.39
N GLN A 165 -14.74 19.64 17.09
CA GLN A 165 -14.70 19.68 18.56
C GLN A 165 -14.74 21.10 19.13
N LEU A 166 -14.07 22.05 18.49
CA LEU A 166 -14.01 23.46 18.92
C LEU A 166 -15.38 24.16 18.85
N ASN A 167 -16.29 23.68 18.00
CA ASN A 167 -17.64 24.24 17.83
C ASN A 167 -18.72 23.55 18.68
N LYS A 168 -18.38 22.52 19.46
CA LYS A 168 -19.32 21.81 20.34
C LYS A 168 -19.49 22.48 21.73
N ARG A 169 -19.02 23.71 21.90
CA ARG A 169 -19.20 24.52 23.11
C ARG A 169 -20.33 25.51 22.96
#